data_AF-A0A147BW52-F1
#
_entry.id   AF-A0A147BW52-F1
#
_cell.length_a   1.000
_cell.length_b   1.000
_cell.length_c   1.000
_cell.angle_alpha   90.00
_cell.angle_beta   90.00
_cell.angle_gamma   90.00
#
_symmetry.space_group_name_H-M   'P 1'
#
loop_
_entity.id
_entity.type
_entity.pdbx_description
1 polymer ?
#
loop_
_entity_poly.entity_id
_entity_poly.type
_entity_poly.pdbx_seq_one_letter_code
_entity_poly.pdbx_strand_id
1 'polypeptide(L)'
;ESLVAMKVVCIIVLFVIVAVNESATSEANTSNAAKATRKTNVTLQFPNYIPNPKQLALQLLEICKNNKSSRNSLTSRSSYDYYAINDKYVDFKNCTFLCKHDKDRNVTLNMPPDTPCGPNGQTCAEKSKCVGHIPGC
;
A
#
# COMPACT_ATOMS: atom_id res chain seq x y z
N GLU A 1 -57.88 -0.01 -22.57
CA GLU A 1 -57.16 1.10 -23.23
C GLU A 1 -56.79 2.09 -22.13
N SER A 2 -55.53 2.10 -21.70
CA SER A 2 -54.39 2.78 -22.33
C SER A 2 -54.23 4.20 -21.78
N LEU A 3 -53.03 4.45 -21.21
CA LEU A 3 -52.29 5.73 -21.19
C LEU A 3 -52.77 6.73 -20.08
N VAL A 4 -51.96 7.36 -19.22
CA VAL A 4 -50.51 7.59 -19.15
C VAL A 4 -50.08 7.88 -17.71
N ALA A 5 -48.91 7.34 -17.38
CA ALA A 5 -47.86 7.78 -16.47
C ALA A 5 -47.98 9.07 -15.63
N MET A 6 -47.23 8.99 -14.52
CA MET A 6 -46.36 10.04 -13.95
C MET A 6 -46.82 10.62 -12.62
N LYS A 7 -46.22 10.11 -11.55
CA LYS A 7 -45.42 10.93 -10.63
C LYS A 7 -44.54 10.03 -9.77
N VAL A 8 -43.30 9.91 -10.21
CA VAL A 8 -42.17 9.47 -9.39
C VAL A 8 -42.15 10.40 -8.17
N VAL A 9 -42.59 9.90 -7.02
CA VAL A 9 -42.39 10.58 -5.73
C VAL A 9 -40.94 10.29 -5.34
N CYS A 10 -40.02 11.14 -5.81
CA CYS A 10 -38.66 11.17 -5.31
C CYS A 10 -38.69 11.59 -3.84
N ILE A 11 -38.62 10.63 -2.93
CA ILE A 11 -38.37 10.87 -1.52
C ILE A 11 -36.96 11.43 -1.41
N ILE A 12 -36.85 12.75 -1.28
CA ILE A 12 -35.59 13.44 -1.00
C ILE A 12 -35.29 13.20 0.49
N VAL A 13 -34.49 12.18 0.76
CA VAL A 13 -33.97 11.93 2.11
C VAL A 13 -32.92 12.99 2.41
N LEU A 14 -33.33 14.03 3.15
CA LEU A 14 -32.43 15.04 3.71
C LEU A 14 -31.61 14.42 4.84
N PHE A 15 -30.39 13.97 4.55
CA PHE A 15 -29.42 13.60 5.57
C PHE A 15 -28.78 14.87 6.15
N VAL A 16 -29.27 15.27 7.33
CA VAL A 16 -28.59 16.23 8.18
C VAL A 16 -27.46 15.48 8.89
N ILE A 17 -26.22 15.60 8.41
CA ILE A 17 -25.04 15.17 9.16
C ILE A 17 -24.53 16.39 9.92
N VAL A 18 -24.88 16.46 11.20
CA VAL A 18 -24.20 17.36 12.16
C VAL A 18 -22.86 16.72 12.48
N ALA A 19 -21.78 17.30 11.93
CA ALA A 19 -20.43 16.98 12.37
C ALA A 19 -20.20 17.63 13.74
N VAL A 20 -20.24 16.84 14.81
CA VAL A 20 -19.60 17.20 16.07
C VAL A 20 -18.16 16.71 16.00
N ASN A 21 -17.24 17.67 15.99
CA ASN A 21 -15.81 17.48 16.03
C ASN A 21 -15.40 17.18 17.49
N GLU A 22 -15.37 15.91 17.91
CA GLU A 22 -14.64 15.56 19.12
C GLU A 22 -13.15 15.44 18.79
N SER A 23 -12.39 16.48 19.13
CA SER A 23 -10.94 16.48 19.13
C SER A 23 -10.44 15.67 20.33
N ALA A 24 -10.16 14.39 20.13
CA ALA A 24 -9.33 13.62 21.05
C ALA A 24 -7.85 13.86 20.69
N THR A 25 -7.21 14.71 21.49
CA THR A 25 -5.75 14.87 21.54
C THR A 25 -5.08 13.55 21.87
N SER A 26 -4.19 13.08 21.01
CA SER A 26 -3.12 12.18 21.38
C SER A 26 -1.89 12.60 20.60
N GLU A 27 -0.99 13.28 21.31
CA GLU A 27 0.34 13.62 20.86
C GLU A 27 1.09 12.35 20.48
N ALA A 28 1.60 12.30 19.25
CA ALA A 28 2.72 11.45 18.89
C ALA A 28 3.54 12.18 17.83
N ASN A 29 4.68 12.69 18.28
CA ASN A 29 5.69 13.33 17.47
C ASN A 29 6.10 12.44 16.28
N THR A 30 5.90 12.90 15.05
CA THR A 30 6.77 12.47 13.93
C THR A 30 6.99 13.64 12.99
N SER A 31 8.11 14.30 13.22
CA SER A 31 8.60 15.45 12.48
C SER A 31 8.86 15.12 11.00
N ASN A 32 8.27 15.95 10.13
CA ASN A 32 8.88 16.45 8.89
C ASN A 32 9.44 15.43 7.89
N ALA A 33 8.56 14.65 7.25
CA ALA A 33 8.88 13.95 6.01
C ALA A 33 7.79 14.16 4.95
N ALA A 34 7.45 15.42 4.66
CA ALA A 34 6.53 15.74 3.56
C ALA A 34 6.95 17.01 2.82
N LYS A 35 8.22 17.09 2.38
CA LYS A 35 8.57 18.07 1.36
C LYS A 35 8.06 17.58 0.01
N ALA A 36 6.96 18.21 -0.39
CA ALA A 36 6.24 18.05 -1.65
C ALA A 36 7.12 17.67 -2.84
N THR A 37 6.87 16.49 -3.40
CA THR A 37 7.29 16.12 -4.75
C THR A 37 6.02 15.73 -5.51
N ARG A 38 5.83 16.32 -6.69
CA ARG A 38 4.67 16.24 -7.60
C ARG A 38 3.79 14.99 -7.39
N LYS A 39 2.49 15.20 -7.11
CA LYS A 39 1.47 14.14 -7.03
C LYS A 39 1.25 13.50 -8.41
N THR A 40 2.19 12.70 -8.89
CA THR A 40 1.86 11.63 -9.84
C THR A 40 0.98 10.66 -9.07
N ASN A 41 -0.29 10.54 -9.45
CA ASN A 41 -1.19 9.53 -8.91
C ASN A 41 -0.66 8.16 -9.33
N VAL A 42 0.25 7.58 -8.54
CA VAL A 42 0.71 6.21 -8.73
C VAL A 42 -0.45 5.29 -8.36
N THR A 43 -0.98 4.60 -9.35
CA THR A 43 -1.96 3.53 -9.17
C THR A 43 -1.18 2.24 -8.95
N LEU A 44 -1.30 1.66 -7.76
CA LEU A 44 -0.70 0.38 -7.41
C LEU A 44 -1.70 -0.74 -7.71
N GLN A 45 -1.26 -1.80 -8.36
CA GLN A 45 -2.11 -2.95 -8.71
C GLN A 45 -2.07 -4.05 -7.63
N PHE A 46 -2.10 -3.66 -6.36
CA PHE A 46 -2.19 -4.63 -5.27
C PHE A 46 -3.57 -5.29 -5.23
N PRO A 47 -3.67 -6.53 -4.71
CA PRO A 47 -4.95 -7.19 -4.50
C PRO A 47 -5.89 -6.38 -3.62
N ASN A 48 -7.20 -6.50 -3.86
CA ASN A 48 -8.24 -5.75 -3.16
C ASN A 48 -8.29 -6.00 -1.65
N TYR A 49 -7.72 -7.11 -1.17
CA TYR A 49 -7.61 -7.41 0.26
C TYR A 49 -6.53 -6.57 0.97
N ILE A 50 -5.77 -5.76 0.24
CA ILE A 50 -4.83 -4.80 0.83
C ILE A 50 -5.57 -3.49 1.10
N PRO A 51 -5.87 -3.16 2.38
CA PRO A 51 -6.73 -2.02 2.70
C PRO A 51 -6.10 -0.68 2.34
N ASN A 52 -4.78 -0.56 2.48
CA ASN A 52 -4.04 0.69 2.23
C ASN A 52 -2.82 0.43 1.31
N PRO A 53 -3.00 0.29 -0.02
CA PRO A 53 -1.92 -0.08 -0.93
C PRO A 53 -0.72 0.87 -0.90
N LYS A 54 -0.98 2.19 -0.82
CA LYS A 54 0.07 3.21 -0.78
C LYS A 54 0.90 3.14 0.49
N GLN A 55 0.27 2.90 1.64
CA GLN A 55 0.97 2.78 2.91
C GLN A 55 1.88 1.55 2.90
N LEU A 56 1.38 0.41 2.43
CA LEU A 56 2.18 -0.79 2.28
C LEU A 56 3.37 -0.55 1.34
N ALA A 57 3.16 0.07 0.17
CA ALA A 57 4.25 0.38 -0.75
C ALA A 57 5.32 1.28 -0.12
N LEU A 58 4.94 2.31 0.65
CA LEU A 58 5.89 3.17 1.35
C LEU A 58 6.69 2.38 2.41
N GLN A 59 6.04 1.49 3.15
CA GLN A 59 6.69 0.63 4.14
C GLN A 59 7.70 -0.33 3.48
N LEU A 60 7.33 -0.96 2.35
CA LEU A 60 8.23 -1.84 1.59
C LEU A 60 9.42 -1.06 1.02
N LEU A 61 9.21 0.17 0.55
CA LEU A 61 10.29 1.05 0.08
C LEU A 61 11.23 1.43 1.22
N GLU A 62 10.71 1.70 2.41
CA GLU A 62 11.54 1.98 3.59
C GLU A 62 12.40 0.78 3.98
N ILE A 63 11.82 -0.43 4.02
CA ILE A 63 12.57 -1.68 4.25
C ILE A 63 13.66 -1.85 3.20
N CYS A 64 13.34 -1.59 1.93
CA CYS A 64 14.29 -1.65 0.81
C CYS A 64 15.50 -0.73 1.04
N LYS A 65 15.26 0.52 1.46
CA LYS A 65 16.31 1.50 1.79
C LYS A 65 17.14 1.09 3.00
N ASN A 66 16.50 0.56 4.04
CA ASN A 66 17.16 0.19 5.29
C ASN A 66 17.99 -1.11 5.16
N ASN A 67 17.73 -1.94 4.14
CA ASN A 67 18.51 -3.14 3.85
C ASN A 67 19.92 -2.86 3.27
N LYS A 68 20.37 -1.60 3.22
CA LYS A 68 21.68 -1.16 2.71
C LYS A 68 22.90 -1.80 3.42
N SER A 69 22.71 -2.41 4.59
CA SER A 69 23.81 -2.60 5.56
C SER A 69 24.44 -3.99 5.67
N SER A 70 23.98 -5.06 4.99
CA SER A 70 24.52 -6.41 5.30
C SER A 70 25.68 -6.89 4.42
N ARG A 71 26.03 -6.21 3.31
CA ARG A 71 27.13 -6.66 2.44
C ARG A 71 28.03 -5.50 2.03
N ASN A 72 28.97 -5.19 2.93
CA ASN A 72 30.32 -4.71 2.64
C ASN A 72 30.47 -3.73 1.46
N SER A 73 29.73 -2.63 1.47
CA SER A 73 29.83 -1.59 0.44
C SER A 73 30.78 -0.47 0.84
N LEU A 74 32.00 -0.84 1.24
CA LEU A 74 33.13 0.10 1.29
C LEU A 74 33.56 0.55 -0.12
N THR A 75 33.07 -0.12 -1.18
CA THR A 75 33.37 0.17 -2.58
C THR A 75 32.22 0.78 -3.37
N SER A 76 30.95 0.65 -2.96
CA SER A 76 29.84 1.32 -3.68
C SER A 76 29.59 2.71 -3.10
N ARG A 77 30.52 3.63 -3.40
CA ARG A 77 30.22 5.07 -3.49
C ARG A 77 29.35 5.35 -4.75
N SER A 78 28.31 4.55 -4.98
CA SER A 78 27.31 4.87 -6.00
C SER A 78 26.58 6.11 -5.52
N SER A 79 26.92 7.26 -6.11
CA SER A 79 26.45 8.60 -5.78
C SER A 79 24.94 8.83 -6.02
N TYR A 80 24.16 7.76 -6.18
CA TYR A 80 22.72 7.79 -6.41
C TYR A 80 22.08 6.73 -5.52
N ASP A 81 21.45 7.17 -4.43
CA ASP A 81 20.57 6.36 -3.58
C ASP A 81 19.31 5.97 -4.37
N TYR A 82 19.45 5.12 -5.39
CA TYR A 82 18.36 4.66 -6.23
C TYR A 82 17.69 3.45 -5.61
N TYR A 83 16.68 3.71 -4.77
CA TYR A 83 15.84 2.66 -4.19
C TYR A 83 14.47 2.66 -4.85
N ALA A 84 14.07 1.50 -5.37
CA ALA A 84 12.76 1.35 -5.98
C ALA A 84 12.15 -0.01 -5.66
N ILE A 85 10.82 -0.01 -5.51
CA ILE A 85 9.99 -1.21 -5.51
C ILE A 85 9.07 -1.15 -6.73
N ASN A 86 8.63 -2.31 -7.20
CA ASN A 86 7.70 -2.41 -8.31
C ASN A 86 6.56 -3.34 -7.86
N ASP A 87 5.33 -2.84 -7.98
CA ASP A 87 4.11 -3.51 -7.54
C ASP A 87 3.86 -4.84 -8.25
N LYS A 88 4.32 -5.00 -9.49
CA LYS A 88 4.29 -6.27 -10.23
C LYS A 88 5.19 -7.35 -9.65
N TYR A 89 6.17 -6.98 -8.85
CA TYR A 89 7.14 -7.90 -8.22
C TYR A 89 6.94 -7.96 -6.71
N VAL A 90 5.70 -7.78 -6.25
CA VAL A 90 5.24 -8.02 -4.89
C VAL A 90 4.49 -9.35 -4.89
N ASP A 91 5.03 -10.34 -4.19
CA ASP A 91 4.50 -11.69 -4.12
C ASP A 91 3.85 -11.92 -2.75
N PHE A 92 2.53 -11.70 -2.69
CA PHE A 92 1.73 -11.91 -1.48
C PHE A 92 1.64 -13.39 -1.07
N LYS A 93 1.80 -14.34 -2.00
CA LYS A 93 1.79 -15.77 -1.67
C LYS A 93 3.04 -16.17 -0.90
N ASN A 94 4.20 -15.70 -1.36
CA ASN A 94 5.49 -15.99 -0.73
C ASN A 94 5.91 -14.96 0.33
N CYS A 95 5.15 -13.87 0.46
CA CYS A 95 5.42 -12.74 1.33
C CYS A 95 6.80 -12.12 1.07
N THR A 96 7.10 -11.89 -0.21
CA THR A 96 8.35 -11.30 -0.66
C THR A 96 8.12 -10.17 -1.66
N PHE A 97 9.10 -9.29 -1.78
CA PHE A 97 9.07 -8.23 -2.78
C PHE A 97 10.47 -7.96 -3.35
N LEU A 98 10.52 -7.51 -4.60
CA LEU A 98 11.76 -7.13 -5.24
C LEU A 98 12.13 -5.68 -4.91
N CYS A 99 13.28 -5.51 -4.27
CA CYS A 99 13.90 -4.24 -3.94
C CYS A 99 15.07 -3.98 -4.89
N LYS A 100 15.10 -2.81 -5.53
CA LYS A 100 16.22 -2.37 -6.36
C LYS A 100 17.09 -1.41 -5.57
N HIS A 101 18.40 -1.67 -5.48
CA HIS A 101 19.38 -0.82 -4.78
C HIS A 101 20.23 0.04 -5.73
N ASP A 102 20.36 -0.39 -6.99
CA ASP A 102 21.04 0.32 -8.09
C ASP A 102 20.39 -0.12 -9.43
N LYS A 103 20.89 0.38 -10.56
CA LYS A 103 20.42 -0.03 -11.90
C LYS A 103 20.47 -1.55 -12.12
N ASP A 104 21.49 -2.21 -11.56
CA ASP A 104 21.79 -3.62 -11.83
C ASP A 104 21.72 -4.52 -10.58
N ARG A 105 21.36 -3.96 -9.41
CA ARG A 105 21.27 -4.71 -8.15
C ARG A 105 19.83 -4.83 -7.68
N ASN A 106 19.31 -6.05 -7.77
CA ASN A 106 18.00 -6.43 -7.25
C ASN A 106 18.20 -7.40 -6.07
N VAL A 107 17.43 -7.21 -5.01
CA VAL A 107 17.39 -8.09 -3.83
C VAL A 107 15.93 -8.41 -3.55
N THR A 108 15.63 -9.69 -3.35
CA THR A 108 14.31 -10.11 -2.86
C THR A 108 14.31 -10.05 -1.34
N LEU A 109 13.38 -9.30 -0.76
CA LEU A 109 13.23 -9.13 0.68
C LEU A 109 11.91 -9.73 1.16
N ASN A 110 11.86 -10.14 2.43
CA ASN A 110 10.64 -10.58 3.06
C ASN A 110 9.78 -9.36 3.45
N MET A 111 8.46 -9.49 3.30
CA MET A 111 7.50 -8.54 3.84
C MET A 111 7.41 -8.65 5.38
N PRO A 112 6.96 -7.60 6.08
CA PRO A 112 6.61 -7.67 7.49
C PRO A 112 5.61 -8.80 7.79
N PRO A 113 5.72 -9.49 8.93
CA PRO A 113 4.84 -10.63 9.26
C PRO A 113 3.37 -10.24 9.42
N ASP A 114 3.08 -9.00 9.79
CA ASP A 114 1.73 -8.43 9.91
C ASP A 114 1.11 -8.01 8.56
N THR A 115 1.86 -8.08 7.46
CA THR A 115 1.37 -7.71 6.13
C THR A 115 0.19 -8.60 5.73
N PRO A 116 -0.99 -8.04 5.40
CA PRO A 116 -2.11 -8.82 4.89
C PRO A 116 -1.74 -9.52 3.58
N CYS A 117 -2.06 -10.80 3.47
CA CYS A 117 -1.72 -11.65 2.33
C CYS A 117 -2.90 -12.49 1.81
N GLY A 118 -4.12 -12.20 2.27
CA GLY A 118 -5.33 -12.87 1.81
C GLY A 118 -6.63 -12.19 2.28
N PRO A 119 -7.79 -12.59 1.71
CA PRO A 119 -9.06 -11.92 1.93
C PRO A 119 -9.70 -12.17 3.31
N ASN A 120 -9.28 -13.20 4.03
CA ASN A 120 -9.85 -13.61 5.31
C ASN A 120 -8.94 -13.22 6.50
N GLY A 121 -8.20 -12.12 6.37
CA GLY A 121 -7.31 -11.62 7.42
C GLY A 121 -6.01 -12.43 7.58
N GLN A 122 -5.63 -13.24 6.58
CA GLN A 122 -4.33 -13.92 6.60
C GLN A 122 -3.19 -12.91 6.53
N THR A 123 -2.09 -13.19 7.23
CA THR A 123 -0.90 -12.35 7.25
C THR A 123 0.36 -13.16 6.92
N CYS A 124 1.42 -12.44 6.57
CA CYS A 124 2.71 -13.03 6.23
C CYS A 124 3.42 -13.79 7.36
N ALA A 125 2.90 -13.74 8.58
CA ALA A 125 3.32 -14.59 9.70
C ALA A 125 3.07 -16.08 9.40
N GLU A 126 2.02 -16.39 8.63
CA GLU A 126 1.65 -17.75 8.24
C GLU A 126 1.57 -17.89 6.71
N LYS A 127 2.73 -17.86 6.04
CA LYS A 127 2.85 -17.87 4.57
C LYS A 127 2.04 -18.97 3.86
N SER A 128 1.85 -20.13 4.48
CA SER A 128 1.07 -21.24 3.91
C SER A 128 -0.41 -20.93 3.72
N LYS A 129 -0.95 -19.95 4.45
CA LYS A 129 -2.34 -19.49 4.35
C LYS A 129 -2.51 -18.33 3.36
N CYS A 130 -1.41 -17.77 2.86
CA CYS A 130 -1.42 -16.64 1.94
C CYS A 130 -1.84 -17.06 0.53
N VAL A 131 -2.49 -16.15 -0.16
CA VAL A 131 -2.93 -16.32 -1.54
C VAL A 131 -2.26 -15.30 -2.43
N GLY A 132 -2.03 -15.65 -3.68
CA GLY A 132 -1.41 -14.74 -4.65
C GLY A 132 -2.37 -13.62 -5.09
N HIS A 133 -2.13 -13.11 -6.28
CA HIS A 133 -3.08 -12.23 -6.94
C HIS A 133 -4.36 -13.00 -7.27
N ILE A 134 -5.48 -12.56 -6.68
CA ILE A 134 -6.81 -13.02 -7.05
C ILE A 134 -7.39 -11.93 -7.97
N PRO A 135 -7.45 -12.16 -9.29
CA PRO A 135 -8.13 -11.22 -10.18
C PRO A 135 -9.60 -11.14 -9.76
N GLY A 136 -10.14 -9.92 -9.65
CA GLY A 136 -11.54 -9.70 -9.29
C GLY A 136 -12.49 -10.38 -10.27
N CYS A 137 -13.58 -10.94 -9.74
CA CYS A 137 -14.68 -11.51 -10.50
C CYS A 137 -15.54 -10.43 -11.16
#